data_AF-A0A2V7PV38-F1
#
_entry.id   AF-A0A2V7PV38-F1
#
_cell.length_a   1.000
_cell.length_b   1.000
_cell.length_c   1.000
_cell.angle_alpha   90.00
_cell.angle_beta   90.00
_cell.angle_gamma   90.00
#
_symmetry.space_group_name_H-M   'P 1'
#
loop_
_entity.id
_entity.type
_entity.pdbx_description
1 polymer ?
#
loop_
_entity_poly.entity_id
_entity_poly.type
_entity_poly.pdbx_seq_one_letter_code
_entity_poly.pdbx_strand_id
1 'polypeptide(L)'
;MGILVLRKPGKFTMTPMLAWMVVYHLVVSVFVAYLANRTQVRGAEYLQVFRIAGTAAIMGYGFGFAPHAIWYGFKTSFAVKSFVDAVVWGLLTAGAFGWLWPR
;
A
#
# COMPACT_ATOMS: atom_id res chain seq x y z
N MET A 1 30.94 0.36 -5.47
CA MET A 1 30.17 1.59 -5.20
C MET A 1 29.06 1.24 -4.22
N GLY A 2 28.95 1.95 -3.09
CA GLY A 2 27.95 1.68 -2.05
C GLY A 2 27.14 2.93 -1.76
N ILE A 3 25.85 2.77 -1.45
CA ILE A 3 24.97 3.84 -0.99
C ILE A 3 24.93 3.79 0.52
N LEU A 4 25.29 4.91 1.16
CA LEU A 4 25.17 5.08 2.62
C LEU A 4 24.02 6.05 2.91
N VAL A 5 22.95 5.54 3.53
CA VAL A 5 21.83 6.37 3.98
C VAL A 5 22.11 6.85 5.39
N LEU A 6 22.36 8.15 5.55
CA LEU A 6 22.57 8.78 6.85
C LEU A 6 21.26 9.35 7.38
N ARG A 7 20.91 9.00 8.62
CA ARG A 7 19.79 9.59 9.36
C ARG A 7 20.33 10.54 10.42
N LYS A 8 19.52 11.54 10.81
CA LYS A 8 19.84 12.42 11.96
C LYS A 8 20.20 11.57 13.20
N PRO A 9 21.26 11.93 13.94
CA PRO A 9 21.65 11.21 15.15
C PRO A 9 20.55 11.28 16.21
N GLY A 10 20.31 10.16 16.91
CA GLY A 10 19.27 10.05 17.93
C GLY A 10 18.96 8.60 18.30
N LYS A 11 18.13 8.41 19.34
CA LYS A 11 17.70 7.06 19.77
C LYS A 11 16.91 6.39 18.64
N PHE A 12 17.30 5.16 18.30
CA PHE A 12 16.56 4.34 17.35
C PHE A 12 15.25 3.86 18.00
N THR A 13 14.18 4.62 17.79
CA THR A 13 12.83 4.28 18.26
C THR A 13 11.96 3.91 17.06
N MET A 14 11.25 2.79 17.17
CA MET A 14 10.38 2.29 16.09
C MET A 14 9.02 3.00 16.09
N THR A 15 8.59 3.54 17.22
CA THR A 15 7.30 4.21 17.42
C THR A 15 6.97 5.28 16.38
N PRO A 16 7.84 6.29 16.10
CA PRO A 16 7.52 7.29 15.08
C PRO A 16 7.48 6.70 13.67
N MET A 17 8.23 5.63 13.40
CA MET A 17 8.23 4.98 12.08
C MET A 17 6.93 4.23 11.84
N LEU A 18 6.43 3.54 12.86
CA LEU A 18 5.13 2.86 12.82
C LEU A 18 3.98 3.87 12.67
N ALA A 19 4.05 5.01 13.39
CA ALA A 19 3.05 6.08 13.24
C ALA A 19 2.98 6.61 11.81
N TRP A 20 4.14 6.89 11.18
CA TRP A 20 4.19 7.29 9.78
C TRP A 20 3.65 6.21 8.84
N MET A 21 3.86 4.94 9.17
CA MET A 21 3.33 3.84 8.37
C MET A 21 1.80 3.75 8.47
N VAL A 22 1.21 3.99 9.64
CA VAL A 22 -0.26 4.10 9.77
C VAL A 22 -0.80 5.25 8.94
N VAL A 23 -0.17 6.43 9.00
CA VAL A 23 -0.57 7.59 8.18
C VAL A 23 -0.52 7.25 6.69
N TYR A 24 0.55 6.60 6.24
CA TYR A 24 0.68 6.14 4.86
C TYR A 24 -0.47 5.21 4.43
N HIS A 25 -0.80 4.20 5.24
CA HIS A 25 -1.91 3.29 4.94
C HIS A 25 -3.25 4.01 4.88
N LEU A 26 -3.50 4.96 5.78
CA LEU A 26 -4.72 5.77 5.78
C LEU A 26 -4.83 6.60 4.51
N VAL A 27 -3.75 7.28 4.10
CA VAL A 27 -3.73 8.08 2.88
C VAL A 27 -4.07 7.23 1.66
N VAL A 28 -3.40 6.09 1.47
CA VAL A 28 -3.69 5.18 0.35
C VAL A 28 -5.13 4.68 0.42
N SER A 29 -5.61 4.27 1.60
CA SER A 29 -6.98 3.78 1.80
C SER A 29 -8.05 4.83 1.47
N VAL A 30 -7.79 6.12 1.73
CA VAL A 30 -8.70 7.21 1.35
C VAL A 30 -8.82 7.32 -0.17
N PHE A 31 -7.72 7.24 -0.91
CA PHE A 31 -7.76 7.24 -2.38
C PHE A 31 -8.46 6.00 -2.94
N VAL A 32 -8.22 4.83 -2.34
CA VAL A 32 -8.91 3.59 -2.70
C VAL A 32 -10.41 3.71 -2.46
N ALA A 33 -10.83 4.26 -1.30
CA ALA A 33 -12.24 4.49 -0.98
C ALA A 33 -12.90 5.45 -1.97
N TYR A 34 -12.22 6.56 -2.29
CA TYR A 34 -12.69 7.51 -3.29
C TYR A 34 -12.89 6.82 -4.65
N LEU A 35 -11.88 6.09 -5.14
CA LEU A 35 -11.96 5.40 -6.43
C LEU A 35 -13.07 4.35 -6.45
N ALA A 36 -13.17 3.51 -5.43
CA ALA A 36 -14.21 2.52 -5.31
C ALA A 36 -15.60 3.18 -5.31
N ASN A 37 -15.79 4.25 -4.53
CA ASN A 37 -17.08 4.97 -4.44
C ASN A 37 -17.50 5.60 -5.77
N ARG A 38 -16.54 6.05 -6.59
CA ARG A 38 -16.82 6.67 -7.89
C ARG A 38 -17.00 5.67 -9.03
N THR A 39 -16.63 4.40 -8.83
CA THR A 39 -16.68 3.37 -9.88
C THR A 39 -17.70 2.27 -9.61
N GLN A 40 -18.13 2.10 -8.35
CA GLN A 40 -19.07 1.06 -7.93
C GLN A 40 -20.37 1.67 -7.44
N VAL A 41 -21.48 1.02 -7.76
CA VAL A 41 -22.81 1.40 -7.26
C VAL A 41 -23.01 0.90 -5.82
N ARG A 42 -23.94 1.52 -5.10
CA ARG A 42 -24.44 0.94 -3.84
C ARG A 42 -25.10 -0.41 -4.17
N GLY A 43 -24.88 -1.41 -3.34
CA GLY A 43 -25.32 -2.79 -3.60
C GLY A 43 -24.46 -3.57 -4.59
N ALA A 44 -23.32 -3.03 -5.04
CA ALA A 44 -22.37 -3.77 -5.88
C ALA A 44 -21.90 -5.06 -5.19
N GLU A 45 -21.69 -6.11 -5.98
CA GLU A 45 -21.23 -7.39 -5.46
C GLU A 45 -19.83 -7.28 -4.85
N TYR A 46 -19.59 -8.05 -3.79
CA TYR A 46 -18.33 -8.08 -3.05
C TYR A 46 -17.11 -8.21 -3.98
N LEU A 47 -17.13 -9.15 -4.92
CA LEU A 47 -16.00 -9.40 -5.83
C LEU A 47 -15.75 -8.23 -6.80
N GLN A 48 -16.79 -7.46 -7.14
CA GLN A 48 -16.65 -6.30 -8.01
C GLN A 48 -15.90 -5.18 -7.29
N VAL A 49 -16.28 -4.89 -6.04
CA VAL A 49 -15.60 -3.93 -5.17
C VAL A 49 -14.17 -4.39 -4.88
N PHE A 50 -14.00 -5.68 -4.55
CA PHE A 50 -12.71 -6.29 -4.24
C PHE A 50 -11.70 -6.11 -5.38
N ARG A 51 -12.12 -6.34 -6.63
CA ARG A 51 -11.24 -6.20 -7.80
C ARG A 51 -10.72 -4.78 -7.95
N ILE A 52 -11.60 -3.79 -7.86
CA ILE A 52 -11.23 -2.38 -8.04
C ILE A 52 -10.40 -1.89 -6.85
N ALA A 53 -10.89 -2.08 -5.63
CA ALA A 53 -10.21 -1.64 -4.42
C ALA A 53 -8.86 -2.34 -4.25
N GLY A 54 -8.78 -3.63 -4.52
CA GLY A 54 -7.55 -4.42 -4.44
C GLY A 54 -6.52 -4.00 -5.46
N THR A 55 -6.92 -3.83 -6.73
CA THR A 55 -5.97 -3.35 -7.76
C THR A 55 -5.41 -1.98 -7.39
N ALA A 56 -6.26 -1.05 -6.94
CA ALA A 56 -5.84 0.27 -6.52
C ALA A 56 -4.93 0.26 -5.29
N ALA A 57 -5.25 -0.56 -4.29
CA ALA A 57 -4.45 -0.68 -3.07
C ALA A 57 -3.07 -1.31 -3.36
N ILE A 58 -3.01 -2.37 -4.18
CA ILE A 58 -1.74 -2.99 -4.59
C ILE A 58 -0.88 -2.00 -5.36
N MET A 59 -1.48 -1.20 -6.25
CA MET A 59 -0.76 -0.13 -6.94
C MET A 59 -0.19 0.91 -5.99
N GLY A 60 -1.00 1.37 -5.03
CA GLY A 60 -0.61 2.37 -4.03
C GLY A 60 0.47 1.90 -3.06
N TYR A 61 0.42 0.63 -2.63
CA TYR A 61 1.36 0.06 -1.68
C TYR A 61 2.66 -0.46 -2.31
N GLY A 62 2.59 -1.03 -3.52
CA GLY A 62 3.65 -1.90 -4.03
C GLY A 62 4.56 -1.30 -5.11
N PHE A 63 4.03 -0.53 -6.05
CA PHE A 63 4.81 -0.19 -7.25
C PHE A 63 5.90 0.85 -7.01
N GLY A 64 5.89 1.54 -5.87
CA GLY A 64 6.96 2.45 -5.46
C GLY A 64 8.33 1.76 -5.32
N PHE A 65 8.36 0.45 -5.06
CA PHE A 65 9.63 -0.30 -4.90
C PHE A 65 10.34 -0.61 -6.22
N ALA A 66 9.64 -0.61 -7.36
CA ALA A 66 10.24 -0.89 -8.66
C ALA A 66 11.27 0.19 -9.08
N PRO A 67 10.95 1.50 -9.01
CA PRO A 67 11.96 2.54 -9.22
C PRO A 67 13.17 2.44 -8.28
N HIS A 68 12.97 2.01 -7.02
CA HIS A 68 14.07 1.80 -6.07
C HIS A 68 15.05 0.71 -6.52
N ALA A 69 14.55 -0.38 -7.10
CA ALA A 69 15.41 -1.44 -7.65
C ALA A 69 16.11 -1.02 -8.95
N ILE A 70 15.43 -0.24 -9.80
CA ILE A 70 15.93 0.16 -11.13
C ILE A 70 17.01 1.25 -11.00
N TRP A 71 16.72 2.32 -10.26
CA TRP A 71 17.54 3.54 -10.26
C TRP A 71 18.47 3.64 -9.07
N TYR A 72 18.05 3.14 -7.90
CA TYR A 72 18.72 3.40 -6.62
C TYR A 72 19.52 2.19 -6.12
N GLY A 73 19.68 1.15 -6.93
CA GLY A 73 20.52 -0.01 -6.61
C GLY A 73 20.04 -0.84 -5.41
N PHE A 74 18.76 -0.73 -5.02
CA PHE A 74 18.19 -1.58 -3.99
C PHE A 74 18.21 -3.03 -4.48
N LYS A 75 18.49 -3.98 -3.59
CA LYS A 75 18.49 -5.41 -3.95
C LYS A 75 17.11 -5.79 -4.51
N THR A 76 17.07 -6.46 -5.66
CA THR A 76 15.82 -6.94 -6.27
C THR A 76 15.00 -7.79 -5.30
N SER A 77 15.66 -8.61 -4.46
CA SER A 77 15.00 -9.38 -3.41
C SER A 77 14.22 -8.52 -2.41
N PHE A 78 14.73 -7.33 -2.05
CA PHE A 78 14.02 -6.39 -1.19
C PHE A 78 12.77 -5.84 -1.88
N ALA A 79 12.89 -5.42 -3.14
CA ALA A 79 11.75 -4.90 -3.91
C ALA A 79 10.65 -5.97 -4.08
N VAL A 80 11.02 -7.21 -4.39
CA VAL A 80 10.06 -8.32 -4.51
C VAL A 80 9.37 -8.62 -3.17
N LYS A 81 10.12 -8.71 -2.07
CA LYS A 81 9.53 -8.96 -0.74
C LYS A 81 8.58 -7.83 -0.32
N SER A 82 8.97 -6.58 -0.59
CA SER A 82 8.14 -5.42 -0.27
C SER A 82 6.90 -5.35 -1.16
N PHE A 83 7.00 -5.79 -2.41
CA PHE A 83 5.85 -5.92 -3.30
C PHE A 83 4.89 -7.03 -2.83
N VAL A 84 5.40 -8.18 -2.37
CA VAL A 84 4.57 -9.25 -1.81
C VAL A 84 3.83 -8.78 -0.55
N ASP A 85 4.51 -8.06 0.35
CA ASP A 85 3.88 -7.44 1.52
C ASP A 85 2.77 -6.47 1.11
N ALA A 86 3.04 -5.61 0.13
CA ALA A 86 2.04 -4.71 -0.45
C ALA A 86 0.84 -5.43 -1.07
N VAL A 87 1.04 -6.61 -1.67
CA VAL A 87 -0.06 -7.46 -2.17
C VAL A 87 -0.92 -7.94 -1.01
N VAL A 88 -0.32 -8.43 0.07
CA VAL A 88 -1.07 -8.87 1.26
C VAL A 88 -1.90 -7.73 1.83
N TRP A 89 -1.30 -6.55 2.04
CA TRP A 89 -2.01 -5.37 2.54
C TRP A 89 -3.09 -4.86 1.57
N GLY A 90 -2.84 -4.93 0.27
CA GLY A 90 -3.81 -4.57 -0.76
C GLY A 90 -5.04 -5.47 -0.75
N LEU A 91 -4.85 -6.79 -0.59
CA LEU A 91 -5.96 -7.76 -0.49
C LEU A 91 -6.74 -7.59 0.81
N LEU A 92 -6.08 -7.32 1.94
CA LEU A 92 -6.75 -7.00 3.20
C LEU A 92 -7.60 -5.74 3.10
N THR A 93 -7.07 -4.70 2.45
CA THR A 93 -7.77 -3.44 2.18
C THR A 93 -9.00 -3.68 1.30
N ALA A 94 -8.85 -4.47 0.23
CA ALA A 94 -9.94 -4.85 -0.66
C ALA A 94 -11.05 -5.64 0.05
N GLY A 95 -10.66 -6.59 0.90
CA GLY A 95 -11.58 -7.38 1.71
C GLY A 95 -12.39 -6.51 2.67
N ALA A 96 -11.73 -5.57 3.35
CA ALA A 96 -12.40 -4.63 4.24
C ALA A 96 -13.42 -3.75 3.49
N PHE A 97 -13.05 -3.18 2.35
CA PHE A 97 -13.97 -2.35 1.56
C PHE A 97 -15.11 -3.15 0.93
N GLY A 98 -14.85 -4.35 0.43
CA GLY A 98 -15.89 -5.23 -0.09
C GLY A 98 -16.87 -5.66 0.99
N TRP A 99 -16.37 -5.96 2.21
CA TRP A 99 -17.21 -6.39 3.33
C TRP A 99 -18.08 -5.25 3.89
N LEU A 100 -17.51 -4.06 4.02
CA LEU A 100 -18.19 -2.86 4.53
C LEU A 100 -18.91 -2.07 3.45
N TRP A 101 -19.04 -2.63 2.24
CA TRP A 101 -19.69 -1.93 1.14
C TRP A 101 -21.17 -1.67 1.45
N PRO A 102 -21.69 -0.46 1.18
CA PRO A 102 -23.11 -0.17 1.36
C PRO A 102 -23.95 -1.10 0.48
N ARG A 103 -24.86 -1.85 1.10
CA ARG A 103 -25.85 -2.67 0.39
C ARG A 103 -26.98 -1.81 -0.15
#